data_AF-A0A093DZC1-F1
#
_entry.id   AF-A0A093DZC1-F1
#
_cell.length_a   1.000
_cell.length_b   1.000
_cell.length_c   1.000
_cell.angle_alpha   90.00
_cell.angle_beta   90.00
_cell.angle_gamma   90.00
#
_symmetry.space_group_name_H-M   'P 1'
#
loop_
_entity.id
_entity.type
_entity.pdbx_description
1 polymer ?
#
loop_
_entity_poly.entity_id
_entity_poly.type
_entity_poly.pdbx_seq_one_letter_code
_entity_poly.pdbx_strand_id
1 'polypeptide(L)'
;DETDRGVDQRDGKEWSDSPGCEESDANKEENLKLRLPTCSDMICGYACLKGTAAMRNTKRGSWYIEALTSVFAEDSQDTHVADMLVKVS
;
A
#
# COMPACT_ATOMS: atom_id res chain seq x y z
N ASP A 1 29.13 -19.70 8.00
CA ASP A 1 29.37 -18.70 6.96
C ASP A 1 28.43 -19.02 5.81
N GLU A 2 27.21 -18.48 5.85
CA GLU A 2 26.22 -18.68 4.79
C GLU A 2 25.20 -17.53 4.90
N THR A 3 25.55 -16.39 4.32
CA THR A 3 24.66 -15.24 4.19
C THR A 3 23.67 -15.50 3.05
N ASP A 4 22.40 -15.68 3.42
CA ASP A 4 21.23 -15.64 2.55
C ASP A 4 21.24 -14.32 1.77
N ARG A 5 21.56 -14.42 0.47
CA ARG A 5 21.64 -13.28 -0.44
C ARG A 5 20.22 -12.91 -0.84
N GLY A 6 19.68 -11.90 -0.17
CA GLY A 6 18.47 -11.21 -0.59
C GLY A 6 18.53 -10.80 -2.07
N VAL A 7 17.36 -10.61 -2.65
CA VAL A 7 17.18 -10.31 -4.07
C VAL A 7 17.76 -8.94 -4.42
N ASP A 8 18.99 -8.89 -4.95
CA ASP A 8 19.50 -7.73 -5.69
C ASP A 8 18.84 -7.69 -7.08
N GLN A 9 17.54 -7.43 -7.12
CA GLN A 9 16.93 -6.88 -8.34
C GLN A 9 17.26 -5.39 -8.37
N ARG A 10 18.31 -5.05 -9.12
CA ARG A 10 18.59 -3.68 -9.53
C ARG A 10 17.38 -3.18 -10.30
N ASP A 11 16.57 -2.35 -9.67
CA ASP A 11 15.43 -1.71 -10.31
C ASP A 11 15.95 -0.91 -11.52
N GLY A 12 15.33 -1.18 -12.67
CA GLY A 12 15.76 -0.67 -13.95
C GLY A 12 15.67 0.84 -14.02
N LYS A 13 16.80 1.45 -14.41
CA LYS A 13 16.97 2.70 -15.18
C LYS A 13 15.94 3.82 -14.97
N GLU A 14 16.42 4.87 -14.30
CA GLU A 14 16.18 6.31 -14.54
C GLU A 14 14.71 6.72 -14.67
N TRP A 15 14.20 7.41 -13.63
CA TRP A 15 12.96 8.20 -13.70
C TRP A 15 12.98 9.11 -14.92
N SER A 16 12.43 8.61 -16.03
CA SER A 16 11.83 9.48 -17.03
C SER A 16 10.57 10.04 -16.40
N ASP A 17 10.55 11.37 -16.23
CA ASP A 17 9.38 12.14 -15.80
C ASP A 17 8.14 11.59 -16.49
N SER A 18 7.23 11.01 -15.70
CA SER A 18 5.93 10.55 -16.21
C SER A 18 5.24 11.77 -16.84
N PRO A 19 4.75 11.68 -18.09
CA PRO A 19 3.93 12.75 -18.65
C PRO A 19 2.74 12.92 -17.71
N GLY A 20 2.51 14.17 -17.28
CA GLY A 20 1.59 14.51 -16.20
C GLY A 20 0.31 13.70 -16.26
N CYS A 21 -0.06 13.10 -15.12
CA CYS A 21 -1.33 12.43 -14.94
C CYS A 21 -2.46 13.39 -15.34
N GLU A 22 -3.07 13.14 -16.50
CA GLU A 22 -4.29 13.86 -16.89
C GLU A 22 -5.43 13.30 -16.03
N GLU A 23 -5.59 13.87 -14.84
CA GLU A 23 -6.72 13.67 -13.94
C GLU A 23 -7.98 14.28 -14.60
N SER A 24 -8.59 13.54 -15.51
CA SER A 24 -9.89 13.90 -16.07
C SER A 24 -10.98 13.36 -15.15
N ASP A 25 -11.58 14.25 -14.35
CA ASP A 25 -12.76 13.92 -13.56
C ASP A 25 -13.86 13.35 -14.46
N ALA A 26 -14.50 12.26 -14.02
CA ALA A 26 -15.60 11.60 -14.75
C ALA A 26 -16.86 12.49 -14.89
N ASN A 27 -16.87 13.69 -14.33
CA ASN A 27 -18.00 14.62 -14.35
C ASN A 27 -17.79 15.72 -15.41
N LYS A 28 -18.30 15.49 -16.62
CA LYS A 28 -18.43 16.49 -17.69
C LYS A 28 -19.67 17.36 -17.46
N GLU A 29 -19.76 18.11 -16.37
CA GLU A 29 -20.71 19.23 -16.32
C GLU A 29 -20.07 20.47 -15.70
N GLU A 30 -20.40 21.61 -16.31
CA GLU A 30 -19.87 22.95 -16.07
C GLU A 30 -20.36 23.53 -14.72
N ASN A 31 -20.11 22.79 -13.63
CA ASN A 31 -20.14 23.35 -12.29
C ASN A 31 -18.75 23.86 -11.95
N LEU A 32 -18.69 25.03 -11.31
CA LEU A 32 -17.47 25.68 -10.79
C LEU A 32 -16.42 24.62 -10.42
N LYS A 33 -15.37 24.48 -11.24
CA LYS A 33 -14.37 23.40 -11.14
C LYS A 33 -13.77 23.36 -9.74
N LEU A 34 -14.36 22.56 -8.86
CA LEU A 34 -13.75 22.20 -7.58
C LEU A 34 -12.56 21.33 -7.95
N ARG A 35 -11.35 21.91 -7.97
CA ARG A 35 -10.13 21.13 -8.22
C ARG A 35 -9.95 20.16 -7.06
N LEU A 36 -9.79 18.89 -7.40
CA LEU A 36 -9.37 17.88 -6.44
C LEU A 36 -7.89 18.11 -6.04
N PRO A 37 -7.48 17.68 -4.84
CA PRO A 37 -6.08 17.61 -4.48
C PRO A 37 -5.32 16.66 -5.42
N THR A 38 -4.04 16.97 -5.69
CA THR A 38 -3.16 16.13 -6.52
C THR A 38 -2.97 14.70 -6.00
N CYS A 39 -3.26 14.45 -4.73
CA CYS A 39 -3.25 13.12 -4.15
C CYS A 39 -4.33 13.06 -3.07
N SER A 40 -5.39 12.30 -3.34
CA SER A 40 -6.51 12.10 -2.42
C SER A 40 -6.94 10.63 -2.40
N ASP A 41 -7.78 10.28 -1.43
CA ASP A 41 -8.48 8.98 -1.36
C ASP A 41 -7.58 7.74 -1.25
N MET A 42 -6.38 7.88 -0.66
CA MET A 42 -5.41 6.80 -0.41
C MET A 42 -5.37 6.37 1.06
N ILE A 43 -5.14 5.08 1.30
CA ILE A 43 -4.80 4.50 2.60
C ILE A 43 -3.56 3.61 2.47
N CYS A 44 -2.58 3.78 3.37
CA CYS A 44 -1.32 3.03 3.34
C CYS A 44 -1.04 2.38 4.70
N GLY A 45 -1.05 1.04 4.73
CA GLY A 45 -0.63 0.25 5.88
C GLY A 45 0.81 -0.25 5.70
N TYR A 46 1.65 -0.07 6.72
CA TYR A 46 3.06 -0.46 6.70
C TYR A 46 3.33 -1.58 7.70
N ALA A 47 4.12 -2.58 7.30
CA ALA A 47 4.46 -3.73 8.14
C ALA A 47 5.34 -3.38 9.36
N CYS A 48 5.99 -2.22 9.35
CA CYS A 48 6.82 -1.74 10.44
C CYS A 48 6.87 -0.22 10.45
N LEU A 49 7.28 0.33 11.60
CA LEU A 49 7.51 1.76 11.75
C LEU A 49 8.78 2.18 10.99
N LYS A 50 8.87 3.48 10.66
CA LYS A 50 10.06 4.05 10.04
C LYS A 50 11.29 3.80 10.92
N GLY A 51 12.34 3.25 10.32
CA GLY A 51 13.61 2.97 11.00
C GLY A 51 13.67 1.61 11.70
N THR A 52 12.62 0.79 11.63
CA THR A 52 12.64 -0.60 12.12
C THR A 52 12.54 -1.59 10.95
N ALA A 53 12.75 -2.87 11.24
CA ALA A 53 12.64 -3.96 10.27
C ALA A 53 11.31 -4.71 10.45
N ALA A 54 10.67 -5.07 9.34
CA ALA A 54 9.51 -5.95 9.34
C ALA A 54 9.94 -7.43 9.51
N MET A 55 9.24 -8.16 10.37
CA MET A 55 9.57 -9.56 10.68
C MET A 55 9.00 -10.52 9.65
N ARG A 56 9.81 -11.53 9.28
CA ARG A 56 9.43 -12.60 8.34
C ARG A 56 9.76 -13.97 8.90
N ASN A 57 8.81 -14.89 8.83
CA ASN A 57 9.03 -16.31 9.03
C ASN A 57 9.34 -16.99 7.67
N THR A 58 10.30 -17.91 7.65
CA THR A 58 10.75 -18.57 6.41
C THR A 58 9.71 -19.51 5.80
N LYS A 59 8.77 -20.03 6.60
CA LYS A 59 7.69 -20.91 6.15
C LYS A 59 6.34 -20.20 6.02
N ARG A 60 6.06 -19.26 6.92
CA ARG A 60 4.73 -18.60 7.03
C ARG A 60 4.67 -17.22 6.35
N GLY A 61 5.81 -16.63 6.00
CA GLY A 61 5.88 -15.33 5.34
C GLY A 61 5.98 -14.16 6.32
N SER A 62 5.64 -12.95 5.83
CA SER A 62 5.66 -11.72 6.64
C SER A 62 4.55 -11.76 7.69
N TRP A 63 4.86 -11.39 8.93
CA TRP A 63 3.87 -11.37 10.00
C TRP A 63 2.72 -10.41 9.70
N TYR A 64 3.03 -9.26 9.11
CA TYR A 64 2.02 -8.28 8.72
C TYR A 64 1.06 -8.83 7.66
N ILE A 65 1.57 -9.53 6.64
CA ILE A 65 0.73 -10.11 5.58
C ILE A 65 -0.12 -11.26 6.10
N GLU A 66 0.44 -12.06 7.01
CA GLU A 66 -0.30 -13.13 7.67
C GLU A 66 -1.51 -12.57 8.44
N ALA A 67 -1.29 -11.57 9.30
CA ALA A 67 -2.35 -10.92 10.05
C ALA A 67 -3.36 -10.20 9.13
N LEU A 68 -2.87 -9.48 8.12
CA LEU A 68 -3.71 -8.78 7.13
C LEU A 68 -4.66 -9.76 6.42
N THR A 69 -4.14 -10.91 5.98
CA THR A 69 -4.94 -11.91 5.26
C THR A 69 -5.99 -12.52 6.18
N SER A 70 -5.65 -12.83 7.43
CA SER A 70 -6.59 -13.37 8.42
C SER A 70 -7.74 -12.39 8.70
N VAL A 71 -7.43 -11.12 9.01
CA VAL A 71 -8.46 -10.11 9.29
C VAL A 71 -9.35 -9.87 8.07
N PHE A 72 -8.78 -9.74 6.88
CA PHE A 72 -9.58 -9.51 5.67
C PHE A 72 -10.46 -10.70 5.30
N ALA A 73 -10.01 -11.94 5.56
CA ALA A 73 -10.81 -13.12 5.31
C ALA A 73 -12.05 -13.21 6.24
N GLU A 74 -11.92 -12.70 7.47
CA GLU A 74 -12.98 -12.79 8.48
C GLU A 74 -13.93 -11.59 8.46
N ASP A 75 -13.40 -10.38 8.26
CA ASP A 75 -14.12 -9.12 8.58
C ASP A 75 -14.46 -8.25 7.36
N SER A 76 -14.03 -8.61 6.15
CA SER A 76 -14.21 -7.75 4.96
C SER A 76 -15.66 -7.56 4.52
N GLN A 77 -16.60 -8.37 5.03
CA GLN A 77 -18.02 -8.27 4.69
C GLN A 77 -18.74 -7.09 5.37
N ASP A 78 -18.27 -6.67 6.54
CA ASP A 78 -18.98 -5.75 7.43
C ASP A 78 -18.08 -4.71 8.12
N THR A 79 -16.76 -4.81 7.95
CA THR A 79 -15.79 -3.89 8.57
C THR A 79 -15.10 -3.01 7.51
N HIS A 80 -15.03 -1.70 7.77
CA HIS A 80 -14.28 -0.77 6.90
C HIS A 80 -12.78 -1.08 6.91
N VAL A 81 -12.10 -0.84 5.78
CA VAL A 81 -10.66 -1.14 5.63
C VAL A 81 -9.79 -0.46 6.70
N ALA A 82 -10.11 0.78 7.08
CA ALA A 82 -9.38 1.47 8.14
C ALA A 82 -9.48 0.74 9.48
N ASP A 83 -10.68 0.27 9.84
CA ASP A 83 -10.91 -0.47 11.08
C ASP A 83 -10.28 -1.87 11.04
N MET A 84 -10.25 -2.53 9.87
CA MET A 84 -9.50 -3.77 9.68
C MET A 84 -8.00 -3.56 9.88
N LEU A 85 -7.42 -2.45 9.40
CA LEU A 85 -6.00 -2.15 9.62
C LEU A 85 -5.69 -1.87 11.09
N VAL A 86 -6.65 -1.36 11.88
CA VAL A 86 -6.52 -1.25 13.34
C VAL A 86 -6.44 -2.64 13.98
N LYS A 87 -7.23 -3.61 13.52
CA LYS A 87 -7.18 -5.01 14.02
C LYS A 87 -5.85 -5.72 13.70
N VAL A 88 -5.16 -5.32 12.64
CA VAL A 88 -3.84 -5.86 12.24
C VAL A 88 -2.69 -5.29 13.08
N SER A 89 -2.89 -4.13 13.74
CA SER A 89 -1.84 -3.34 14.41
C SER A 89 -1.55 -3.78 15.85
#